data_AF-A0A1V6A7Y1-F1
#
_entry.id   AF-A0A1V6A7Y1-F1
#
_cell.length_a   1.000
_cell.length_b   1.000
_cell.length_c   1.000
_cell.angle_alpha   90.00
_cell.angle_beta   90.00
_cell.angle_gamma   90.00
#
_symmetry.space_group_name_H-M   'P 1'
#
loop_
_entity.id
_entity.type
_entity.pdbx_description
1 polymer ?
#
loop_
_entity_poly.entity_id
_entity_poly.type
_entity_poly.pdbx_seq_one_letter_code
_entity_poly.pdbx_strand_id
1 'polypeptide(L)'
;MEDLAKSIFSSACMYSKAARLMNEAFHKDPSLLLPSFVNAALALELYFKSLYFIENNRDFKVNGRHSHDFHTLFSELSKESKEKLLCRFQSAISSRDMTDVSTLENEVKVQVPLDFEGNLQSWSGVFTKVRYVYEKREKPVTMMFFDEIEQTIRGVIISLRPELKSLQSAHGF
;
A
#
# COMPACT_ATOMS: atom_id res chain seq x y z
N MET A 1 7.70 6.73 23.00
CA MET A 1 6.92 5.58 22.46
C MET A 1 5.90 6.04 21.43
N GLU A 2 5.13 7.08 21.74
CA GLU A 2 4.21 7.76 20.81
C GLU A 2 4.89 8.28 19.52
N ASP A 3 6.17 8.63 19.61
CA ASP A 3 6.98 9.08 18.48
C ASP A 3 7.25 8.01 17.41
N LEU A 4 7.23 6.72 17.75
CA LEU A 4 7.63 5.68 16.80
C LEU A 4 6.56 5.45 15.73
N ALA A 5 5.29 5.26 16.11
CA ALA A 5 4.18 5.16 15.15
C ALA A 5 4.12 6.41 14.26
N LYS A 6 4.30 7.59 14.85
CA LYS A 6 4.36 8.86 14.12
C LYS A 6 5.52 8.89 13.11
N SER A 7 6.71 8.45 13.50
CA SER A 7 7.89 8.36 12.63
C SER A 7 7.69 7.38 11.47
N ILE A 8 7.12 6.21 11.75
CA ILE A 8 6.77 5.21 10.74
C ILE A 8 5.74 5.78 9.76
N PHE A 9 4.66 6.40 10.26
CA PHE A 9 3.64 7.04 9.43
C PHE A 9 4.21 8.17 8.57
N SER A 10 5.06 9.02 9.13
CA SER A 10 5.74 10.09 8.39
C SER A 10 6.61 9.53 7.26
N SER A 11 7.33 8.44 7.53
CA SER A 11 8.14 7.75 6.53
C SER A 11 7.27 7.16 5.42
N ALA A 12 6.13 6.55 5.78
CA ALA A 12 5.15 6.06 4.82
C ALA A 12 4.64 7.17 3.88
N CYS A 13 4.35 8.36 4.44
CA CYS A 13 3.95 9.53 3.65
C CYS A 13 5.03 9.97 2.65
N MET A 14 6.31 9.94 3.04
CA MET A 14 7.41 10.30 2.13
C MET A 14 7.53 9.32 0.97
N TYR A 15 7.45 8.01 1.23
CA TYR A 15 7.51 6.99 0.17
C TYR A 15 6.27 7.01 -0.72
N SER A 16 5.08 7.24 -0.17
CA SER A 16 3.86 7.43 -0.96
C SER A 16 3.99 8.63 -1.91
N LYS A 17 4.52 9.75 -1.41
CA LYS A 17 4.78 10.93 -2.25
C LYS A 17 5.80 10.62 -3.36
N ALA A 18 6.89 9.94 -3.03
CA ALA A 18 7.88 9.53 -4.03
C ALA A 18 7.26 8.62 -5.10
N ALA A 19 6.42 7.66 -4.71
CA ALA A 19 5.71 6.78 -5.62
C ALA A 19 4.82 7.56 -6.60
N ARG A 20 4.00 8.50 -6.10
CA ARG A 20 3.14 9.34 -6.95
C ARG A 20 3.94 10.17 -7.96
N LEU A 21 4.97 10.87 -7.48
CA LEU A 21 5.83 11.69 -8.35
C LEU A 21 6.49 10.87 -9.47
N MET A 22 6.97 9.66 -9.16
CA MET A 22 7.56 8.76 -10.15
C MET A 22 6.51 8.21 -11.13
N ASN A 23 5.32 7.87 -10.63
CA ASN A 23 4.22 7.35 -11.45
C ASN A 23 3.66 8.41 -12.42
N GLU A 24 3.53 9.66 -11.98
CA GLU A 24 3.14 10.79 -12.84
C GLU A 24 4.20 11.07 -13.91
N ALA A 25 5.48 10.91 -13.57
CA ALA A 25 6.60 11.11 -14.49
C ALA A 25 6.81 9.94 -15.48
N PHE A 26 6.18 8.78 -15.28
CA PHE A 26 6.43 7.57 -16.08
C PHE A 26 6.14 7.79 -17.58
N HIS A 27 5.15 8.63 -17.93
CA HIS A 27 4.84 8.93 -19.33
C HIS A 27 6.01 9.63 -20.07
N LYS A 28 6.88 10.32 -19.32
CA LYS A 28 8.09 10.97 -19.86
C LYS A 28 9.31 10.06 -19.78
N ASP A 29 9.39 9.25 -18.72
CA ASP A 29 10.46 8.29 -18.51
C ASP A 29 9.90 6.95 -18.00
N PRO A 30 9.66 5.97 -18.90
CA PRO A 30 9.10 4.68 -18.52
C PRO A 30 9.93 3.89 -17.50
N SER A 31 11.20 4.21 -17.32
CA SER A 31 12.06 3.56 -16.33
C SER A 31 11.65 3.83 -14.88
N LEU A 32 10.82 4.87 -14.65
CA LEU A 32 10.33 5.28 -13.33
C LEU A 32 9.16 4.43 -12.81
N LEU A 33 8.53 3.60 -13.65
CA LEU A 33 7.37 2.79 -13.24
C LEU A 33 7.72 1.75 -12.17
N LEU A 34 8.81 1.00 -12.35
CA LEU A 34 9.20 -0.01 -11.35
C LEU A 34 9.67 0.61 -10.03
N PRO A 35 10.50 1.66 -10.03
CA PRO A 35 10.79 2.44 -8.82
C PRO A 35 9.54 2.97 -8.13
N SER A 36 8.51 3.41 -8.88
CA SER A 36 7.25 3.87 -8.28
C SER A 36 6.56 2.74 -7.51
N PHE A 37 6.51 1.53 -8.06
CA PHE A 37 5.95 0.36 -7.38
C PHE A 37 6.73 -0.02 -6.11
N VAL A 38 8.07 0.06 -6.13
CA VAL A 38 8.87 -0.20 -4.92
C VAL A 38 8.54 0.80 -3.81
N ASN A 39 8.41 2.09 -4.15
CA ASN A 39 8.05 3.14 -3.20
C ASN A 39 6.62 2.97 -2.69
N ALA A 40 5.67 2.61 -3.58
CA ALA A 40 4.29 2.33 -3.21
C ALA A 40 4.20 1.15 -2.23
N ALA A 41 4.88 0.04 -2.53
CA ALA A 41 4.96 -1.13 -1.66
C ALA A 41 5.55 -0.79 -0.28
N LEU A 42 6.64 -0.01 -0.25
CA LEU A 42 7.26 0.42 1.00
C LEU A 42 6.36 1.35 1.81
N ALA A 43 5.63 2.24 1.15
CA ALA A 43 4.63 3.09 1.80
C ALA A 43 3.53 2.25 2.46
N LEU A 44 2.96 1.27 1.73
CA LEU A 44 1.95 0.37 2.29
C LEU A 44 2.47 -0.41 3.48
N GLU A 45 3.68 -0.97 3.38
CA GLU A 45 4.30 -1.72 4.47
C GLU A 45 4.40 -0.86 5.74
N LEU A 46 4.87 0.38 5.60
CA LEU A 46 5.03 1.30 6.72
C LEU A 46 3.68 1.77 7.27
N TYR A 47 2.67 2.00 6.42
CA TYR A 47 1.32 2.29 6.91
C TYR A 47 0.76 1.13 7.73
N PHE A 48 0.87 -0.11 7.26
CA PHE A 48 0.46 -1.29 8.03
C PHE A 48 1.23 -1.44 9.34
N LYS A 49 2.55 -1.25 9.32
CA LYS A 49 3.37 -1.30 10.54
C LYS A 49 3.01 -0.20 11.53
N SER A 50 2.71 1.01 11.05
CA SER A 50 2.22 2.10 11.90
C SER A 50 0.88 1.74 12.53
N LEU A 51 -0.07 1.21 11.76
CA LEU A 51 -1.38 0.79 12.26
C LEU A 51 -1.24 -0.33 13.30
N TYR A 52 -0.43 -1.35 12.98
CA TYR A 52 -0.13 -2.44 13.90
C TYR A 52 0.47 -1.94 15.21
N PHE A 53 1.44 -1.02 15.15
CA PHE A 53 2.06 -0.44 16.34
C PHE A 53 1.05 0.34 17.18
N ILE A 54 0.14 1.10 16.56
CA ILE A 54 -0.93 1.82 17.27
C ILE A 54 -1.82 0.86 18.06
N GLU A 55 -2.16 -0.30 17.47
CA GLU A 55 -3.04 -1.29 18.10
C GLU A 55 -2.34 -2.15 19.17
N ASN A 56 -1.06 -2.48 18.96
CA ASN A 56 -0.37 -3.50 19.76
C ASN A 56 0.77 -2.96 20.62
N ASN A 57 1.13 -1.68 20.46
CA ASN A 57 2.25 -1.01 21.13
C ASN A 57 3.58 -1.78 21.02
N ARG A 58 3.81 -2.44 19.88
CA ARG A 58 5.02 -3.20 19.57
C ARG A 58 5.24 -3.28 18.05
N ASP A 59 6.49 -3.50 17.65
CA ASP A 59 6.83 -3.72 16.25
C ASP A 59 6.25 -5.04 15.72
N PHE A 60 5.83 -5.02 14.46
CA PHE A 60 5.44 -6.23 13.77
C PHE A 60 6.65 -7.12 13.48
N LYS A 61 6.61 -8.36 13.99
CA LYS A 61 7.64 -9.39 13.75
C LYS A 61 6.98 -10.76 13.59
N VAL A 62 7.46 -11.53 12.62
CA VAL A 62 7.10 -12.94 12.40
C VAL A 62 8.29 -13.79 12.82
N ASN A 63 8.11 -14.70 13.78
CA ASN A 63 9.19 -15.53 14.34
C ASN A 63 10.42 -14.69 14.78
N GLY A 64 10.17 -13.53 15.38
CA GLY A 64 11.21 -12.60 15.84
C GLY A 64 11.92 -11.80 14.75
N ARG A 65 11.55 -11.96 13.47
CA ARG A 65 12.14 -11.26 12.33
C ARG A 65 11.18 -10.23 11.74
N HIS A 66 11.72 -9.18 11.14
CA HIS A 66 10.91 -8.26 10.33
C HIS A 66 10.34 -9.01 9.13
N SER A 67 9.05 -8.82 8.89
CA SER A 67 8.35 -9.33 7.71
C SER A 67 7.83 -8.15 6.89
N HIS A 68 7.72 -8.39 5.58
CA HIS A 68 7.26 -7.46 4.55
C HIS A 68 5.97 -7.98 3.87
N ASP A 69 5.42 -9.09 4.37
CA ASP A 69 4.24 -9.73 3.79
C ASP A 69 2.97 -8.98 4.21
N PHE A 70 2.31 -8.33 3.24
CA PHE A 70 1.15 -7.49 3.49
C PHE A 70 -0.05 -8.28 4.02
N HIS A 71 -0.27 -9.48 3.49
CA HIS A 71 -1.37 -10.32 3.91
C HIS A 71 -1.22 -10.74 5.38
N THR A 72 0.00 -11.10 5.79
CA THR A 72 0.33 -11.46 7.18
C THR A 72 0.23 -10.24 8.11
N LEU A 73 0.69 -9.06 7.66
CA LEU A 73 0.50 -7.81 8.39
C LEU A 73 -0.98 -7.52 8.65
N PHE A 74 -1.81 -7.66 7.60
CA PHE A 74 -3.25 -7.45 7.70
C PHE A 74 -3.93 -8.47 8.61
N SER A 75 -3.58 -9.77 8.51
CA SER A 75 -4.22 -10.82 9.32
C SER A 75 -4.03 -10.61 10.82
N GLU A 76 -2.90 -10.00 11.20
CA GLU A 76 -2.49 -9.72 12.57
C GLU A 76 -3.06 -8.42 13.16
N LEU A 77 -3.81 -7.64 12.36
CA LEU A 77 -4.59 -6.51 12.87
C LEU A 77 -5.81 -6.98 13.68
N SER A 78 -6.30 -6.10 14.55
CA SER A 78 -7.55 -6.29 15.27
C SER A 78 -8.73 -6.49 14.31
N LYS A 79 -9.75 -7.24 14.76
CA LYS A 79 -10.97 -7.46 13.99
C LYS A 79 -11.63 -6.14 13.56
N GLU A 80 -11.69 -5.17 14.48
CA GLU A 80 -12.28 -3.85 14.23
C GLU A 80 -11.56 -3.10 13.09
N SER A 81 -10.23 -3.08 13.10
CA SER A 81 -9.48 -2.42 12.03
C SER A 81 -9.60 -3.14 10.70
N LYS A 82 -9.58 -4.49 10.69
CA LYS A 82 -9.83 -5.26 9.47
C LYS A 82 -11.19 -4.92 8.86
N GLU A 83 -12.25 -4.92 9.65
CA GLU A 83 -13.60 -4.55 9.20
C GLU A 83 -13.66 -3.11 8.65
N LYS A 84 -13.01 -2.15 9.33
CA LYS A 84 -12.91 -0.77 8.84
C LYS A 84 -12.19 -0.67 7.51
N LEU A 85 -11.08 -1.39 7.34
CA LEU A 85 -10.31 -1.40 6.08
C LEU A 85 -11.15 -2.00 4.95
N LEU A 86 -11.75 -3.17 5.16
CA LEU A 86 -12.58 -3.85 4.17
C LEU A 86 -13.77 -2.97 3.74
N CYS A 87 -14.51 -2.43 4.69
CA CYS A 87 -15.67 -1.57 4.41
C CYS A 87 -15.27 -0.29 3.64
N ARG A 88 -14.17 0.38 4.04
CA ARG A 88 -13.72 1.60 3.38
C ARG A 88 -13.22 1.34 1.97
N PHE A 89 -12.44 0.28 1.77
CA PHE A 89 -11.96 -0.10 0.45
C PHE A 89 -13.12 -0.46 -0.47
N GLN A 90 -14.04 -1.32 -0.02
CA GLN A 90 -15.23 -1.69 -0.79
C GLN A 90 -16.05 -0.45 -1.18
N SER A 91 -16.21 0.50 -0.26
CA SER A 91 -16.90 1.76 -0.55
C SER A 91 -16.17 2.61 -1.60
N ALA A 92 -14.84 2.66 -1.53
CA ALA A 92 -14.01 3.43 -2.46
C ALA A 92 -14.06 2.86 -3.89
N ILE A 93 -13.99 1.53 -4.03
CA ILE A 93 -14.01 0.90 -5.36
C ILE A 93 -15.42 0.88 -5.96
N SER A 94 -16.48 0.79 -5.14
CA SER A 94 -17.85 0.67 -5.67
C SER A 94 -18.33 1.94 -6.39
N SER A 95 -17.70 3.09 -6.13
CA SER A 95 -18.02 4.37 -6.76
C SER A 95 -17.01 4.79 -7.84
N ARG A 96 -15.99 3.98 -8.10
CA ARG A 96 -14.87 4.28 -9.00
C ARG A 96 -15.18 3.88 -10.44
N ASP A 97 -14.69 4.66 -11.40
CA ASP A 97 -14.61 4.22 -12.80
C ASP A 97 -13.62 3.05 -12.94
N MET A 98 -14.01 1.99 -13.66
CA MET A 98 -13.23 0.75 -13.84
C MET A 98 -12.65 0.59 -15.25
N THR A 99 -12.67 1.66 -16.04
CA THR A 99 -12.17 1.65 -17.43
C THR A 99 -10.68 1.31 -17.50
N ASP A 100 -9.87 1.85 -16.60
CA ASP A 100 -8.42 1.58 -16.53
C ASP A 100 -8.10 0.14 -16.12
N VAL A 101 -8.87 -0.43 -15.19
CA VAL A 101 -8.78 -1.85 -14.80
C VAL A 101 -9.04 -2.73 -16.01
N SER A 102 -10.18 -2.52 -16.68
CA SER A 102 -10.56 -3.29 -17.87
C SER A 102 -9.53 -3.17 -18.99
N THR A 103 -8.93 -1.98 -19.16
CA THR A 103 -7.86 -1.76 -20.15
C THR A 103 -6.62 -2.56 -19.80
N LEU A 104 -6.16 -2.47 -18.54
CA LEU A 104 -4.99 -3.19 -18.05
C LEU A 104 -5.15 -4.71 -18.19
N GLU A 105 -6.29 -5.27 -17.77
CA GLU A 105 -6.54 -6.70 -17.85
C GLU A 105 -6.50 -7.21 -19.30
N ASN A 106 -7.03 -6.42 -20.24
CA ASN A 106 -7.04 -6.76 -21.66
C ASN A 106 -5.66 -6.67 -22.33
N GLU A 107 -4.89 -5.63 -22.03
CA GLU A 107 -3.55 -5.41 -22.60
C GLU A 107 -2.52 -6.40 -22.05
N VAL A 108 -2.59 -6.64 -20.75
CA VAL A 108 -1.51 -7.30 -20.00
C VAL A 108 -1.86 -8.75 -19.64
N LYS A 109 -3.10 -9.18 -19.90
CA LYS A 109 -3.61 -10.54 -19.64
C LYS A 109 -3.43 -10.97 -18.18
N VAL A 110 -3.62 -10.02 -17.26
CA VAL A 110 -3.65 -10.23 -15.82
C VAL A 110 -5.06 -9.99 -15.31
N GLN A 111 -5.43 -10.63 -14.20
CA GLN A 111 -6.68 -10.33 -13.50
C GLN A 111 -6.33 -9.46 -12.30
N VAL A 112 -7.02 -8.34 -12.15
CA VAL A 112 -6.89 -7.42 -11.03
C VAL A 112 -7.88 -7.85 -9.95
N PRO A 113 -7.44 -8.17 -8.72
CA PRO A 113 -8.35 -8.43 -7.62
C PRO A 113 -9.19 -7.19 -7.32
N LEU A 114 -10.51 -7.36 -7.18
CA LEU A 114 -11.42 -6.28 -6.82
C LEU A 114 -11.70 -6.23 -5.32
N ASP A 115 -11.12 -7.14 -4.54
CA ASP A 115 -11.23 -7.16 -3.08
C ASP A 115 -9.90 -6.79 -2.42
N PHE A 116 -9.98 -6.30 -1.18
CA PHE A 116 -8.81 -5.78 -0.46
C PHE A 116 -7.76 -6.86 -0.23
N GLU A 117 -8.18 -8.04 0.23
CA GLU A 117 -7.27 -9.14 0.59
C GLU A 117 -6.57 -9.72 -0.64
N GLY A 118 -7.30 -9.90 -1.75
CA GLY A 118 -6.75 -10.34 -3.02
C GLY A 118 -5.67 -9.40 -3.54
N ASN A 119 -5.85 -8.09 -3.41
CA ASN A 119 -4.80 -7.11 -3.75
C ASN A 119 -3.56 -7.32 -2.86
N LEU A 120 -3.71 -7.38 -1.54
CA LEU A 120 -2.58 -7.60 -0.62
C LEU A 120 -1.85 -8.92 -0.91
N GLN A 121 -2.58 -9.99 -1.19
CA GLN A 121 -2.01 -11.29 -1.53
C GLN A 121 -1.22 -11.22 -2.85
N SER A 122 -1.77 -10.55 -3.87
CA SER A 122 -1.09 -10.38 -5.16
C SER A 122 0.25 -9.64 -5.02
N TRP A 123 0.34 -8.75 -4.03
CA TRP A 123 1.49 -7.91 -3.72
C TRP A 123 2.46 -8.49 -2.69
N SER A 124 2.15 -9.61 -2.04
CA SER A 124 2.98 -10.18 -0.96
C SER A 124 4.39 -10.63 -1.42
N GLY A 125 4.66 -10.60 -2.74
CA GLY A 125 5.99 -10.79 -3.32
C GLY A 125 6.51 -9.61 -4.16
N VAL A 126 5.88 -8.43 -4.10
CA VAL A 126 6.15 -7.31 -5.01
C VAL A 126 7.63 -6.91 -5.04
N PHE A 127 8.29 -6.84 -3.88
CA PHE A 127 9.72 -6.51 -3.81
C PHE A 127 10.61 -7.51 -4.55
N THR A 128 10.29 -8.80 -4.44
CA THR A 128 11.01 -9.87 -5.13
C THR A 128 10.73 -9.81 -6.63
N LYS A 129 9.45 -9.72 -7.02
CA LYS A 129 9.03 -9.67 -8.43
C LYS A 129 9.64 -8.49 -9.17
N VAL A 130 9.64 -7.29 -8.55
CA VAL A 130 10.24 -6.09 -9.14
C VAL A 130 11.77 -6.21 -9.21
N ARG A 131 12.41 -6.78 -8.17
CA ARG A 131 13.88 -6.95 -8.15
C ARG A 131 14.38 -7.87 -9.27
N TYR A 132 13.63 -8.91 -9.60
CA TYR A 132 14.02 -9.92 -10.60
C TYR A 132 13.22 -9.80 -11.91
N VAL A 133 12.64 -8.63 -12.19
CA VAL A 133 11.83 -8.38 -13.39
C VAL A 133 12.58 -8.68 -14.71
N TYR A 134 13.91 -8.60 -14.70
CA TYR A 134 14.76 -8.89 -15.86
C TYR A 134 14.91 -10.39 -16.15
N GLU A 135 14.46 -11.28 -15.26
CA GLU A 135 14.62 -12.73 -15.42
C GLU A 135 13.55 -13.39 -16.33
N LYS A 136 12.70 -12.60 -17.00
CA LYS A 136 11.77 -12.97 -18.10
C LYS A 136 10.76 -14.11 -17.82
N ARG A 137 10.57 -14.53 -16.57
CA ARG A 137 9.74 -15.70 -16.22
C ARG A 137 8.41 -15.39 -15.56
N GLU A 138 8.19 -14.15 -15.13
CA GLU A 138 7.05 -13.83 -14.28
C GLU A 138 6.04 -12.90 -14.96
N LYS A 139 4.79 -13.00 -14.50
CA LYS A 139 3.72 -12.09 -14.92
C LYS A 139 4.09 -10.65 -14.52
N PRO A 140 3.73 -9.66 -15.35
CA PRO A 140 3.94 -8.26 -15.03
C PRO A 140 3.31 -7.88 -13.69
N VAL A 141 4.04 -7.06 -12.94
CA VAL A 141 3.62 -6.56 -11.63
C VAL A 141 2.72 -5.35 -11.83
N THR A 142 1.61 -5.30 -11.12
CA THR A 142 0.75 -4.12 -11.04
C THR A 142 0.45 -3.82 -9.58
N MET A 143 0.41 -2.54 -9.24
CA MET A 143 -0.10 -2.03 -7.97
C MET A 143 -1.41 -1.26 -8.18
N MET A 144 -2.28 -1.79 -9.04
CA MET A 144 -3.63 -1.26 -9.27
C MET A 144 -4.39 -1.11 -7.95
N PHE A 145 -5.08 -0.01 -7.76
CA PHE A 145 -5.73 0.37 -6.49
C PHE A 145 -4.80 0.73 -5.33
N PHE A 146 -3.52 1.02 -5.58
CA PHE A 146 -2.60 1.51 -4.54
C PHE A 146 -3.17 2.73 -3.81
N ASP A 147 -3.69 3.74 -4.53
CA ASP A 147 -4.20 4.96 -3.91
C ASP A 147 -5.43 4.69 -3.01
N GLU A 148 -6.35 3.83 -3.45
CA GLU A 148 -7.55 3.44 -2.72
C GLU A 148 -7.20 2.67 -1.44
N ILE A 149 -6.24 1.74 -1.53
CA ILE A 149 -5.74 0.99 -0.37
C ILE A 149 -4.97 1.91 0.58
N GLU A 150 -4.10 2.77 0.06
CA GLU A 150 -3.35 3.73 0.86
C GLU A 150 -4.28 4.67 1.63
N GLN A 151 -5.25 5.28 0.94
CA GLN A 151 -6.23 6.18 1.56
C GLN A 151 -7.06 5.47 2.63
N THR A 152 -7.42 4.21 2.37
CA THR A 152 -8.15 3.37 3.32
C THR A 152 -7.35 3.17 4.61
N ILE A 153 -6.09 2.72 4.51
CA ILE A 153 -5.23 2.48 5.68
C ILE A 153 -4.93 3.78 6.43
N ARG A 154 -4.56 4.84 5.70
CA ARG A 154 -4.33 6.17 6.29
C ARG A 154 -5.56 6.68 7.03
N GLY A 155 -6.73 6.51 6.43
CA GLY A 155 -7.98 6.91 7.03
C GLY A 155 -8.26 6.20 8.35
N VAL A 156 -7.93 4.91 8.47
CA VAL A 156 -8.06 4.15 9.72
C VAL A 156 -7.05 4.65 10.75
N ILE A 157 -5.77 4.82 10.36
CA ILE A 157 -4.73 5.35 11.25
C ILE A 157 -5.13 6.72 11.82
N ILE A 158 -5.63 7.63 10.99
CA ILE A 158 -6.05 8.97 11.43
C ILE A 158 -7.30 8.91 12.31
N SER A 159 -8.22 7.97 12.06
CA SER A 159 -9.36 7.78 12.97
C SER A 159 -8.92 7.31 14.36
N LEU A 160 -7.81 6.56 14.47
CA LEU A 160 -7.24 6.14 15.76
C LEU A 160 -6.34 7.22 16.38
N ARG A 161 -5.66 8.02 15.57
CA ARG A 161 -4.66 9.03 15.97
C ARG A 161 -4.86 10.33 15.16
N PRO A 162 -5.87 11.15 15.49
CA PRO A 162 -6.27 12.32 14.69
C PRO A 162 -5.16 13.37 14.49
N GLU A 163 -4.24 13.49 15.43
CA GLU A 163 -3.11 14.42 15.38
C GLU A 163 -2.12 14.12 14.22
N LEU A 164 -2.10 12.88 13.71
CA LEU A 164 -1.29 12.50 12.55
C LEU A 164 -1.79 13.11 11.23
N LYS A 165 -3.01 13.66 11.20
CA LYS A 165 -3.57 14.34 10.03
C LYS A 165 -2.68 15.49 9.52
N SER A 166 -2.02 16.21 10.42
CA SER A 166 -1.12 17.32 10.08
C SER A 166 0.06 16.91 9.19
N LEU A 167 0.49 15.64 9.30
CA LEU A 167 1.59 15.08 8.50
C LEU A 167 1.19 14.77 7.06
N GLN A 168 -0.11 14.81 6.74
CA GLN A 168 -0.59 14.71 5.36
C GLN A 168 -0.40 16.03 4.61
N SER A 169 -0.67 17.15 5.29
CA SER A 169 -0.73 18.49 4.69
C SER A 169 0.65 19.11 4.47
N ALA A 170 1.64 18.73 5.28
CA ALA A 170 3.00 19.26 5.16
C ALA A 170 3.68 18.91 3.82
N HIS A 171 3.09 18.00 3.03
CA HIS A 171 3.68 17.47 1.80
C HIS A 171 2.77 17.58 0.58
N GLY A 172 1.61 18.24 0.68
CA GLY A 172 0.68 18.46 -0.43
C GLY A 172 1.13 19.57 -1.37
N PHE A 173 0.95 19.33 -2.67
CA PHE A 173 0.90 20.38 -3.69
C PHE A 173 -0.50 21.01 -3.72
#